data_AF-A0A7C6JAE2-F1
#
_entry.id   AF-A0A7C6JAE2-F1
#
_cell.length_a   1.000
_cell.length_b   1.000
_cell.length_c   1.000
_cell.angle_alpha   90.00
_cell.angle_beta   90.00
_cell.angle_gamma   90.00
#
_symmetry.space_group_name_H-M   'P 1'
#
loop_
_entity.id
_entity.type
_entity.pdbx_description
1 polymer ?
#
loop_
_entity_poly.entity_id
_entity_poly.type
_entity_poly.pdbx_seq_one_letter_code
_entity_poly.pdbx_strand_id
1 'polypeptide(L)'
;MQEGKDVTDLLNREKEILSGLKDFQRATVERIFNLFTSGRSRVLVADEVGLGKTLIARGVIAKTAVYHKQTLNDELFKVVYVCSNQSIAAQNLSKLKINENDSVEGLSDTRLSMQHLKIFKDELENKK
;
A
#
# COMPACT_ATOMS: atom_id res chain seq x y z
N MET A 1 15.51 -16.65 12.24
CA MET A 1 16.07 -16.54 10.88
C MET A 1 15.05 -16.10 9.82
N GLN A 2 13.75 -15.96 10.13
CA GLN A 2 12.72 -15.58 9.15
C GLN A 2 12.56 -14.05 8.96
N GLU A 3 12.74 -13.22 10.00
CA GLU A 3 12.58 -11.75 9.94
C GLU A 3 13.49 -11.06 8.90
N GLY A 4 14.77 -11.47 8.82
CA GLY A 4 15.72 -10.86 7.89
C GLY A 4 15.41 -11.10 6.41
N LYS A 5 14.72 -12.22 6.10
CA LYS A 5 14.35 -12.57 4.71
C LYS A 5 13.18 -11.73 4.21
N ASP A 6 12.22 -11.45 5.09
CA ASP A 6 11.00 -10.70 4.79
C ASP A 6 11.24 -9.18 4.66
N VAL A 7 12.19 -8.61 5.41
CA VAL A 7 12.62 -7.21 5.20
C VAL A 7 13.32 -7.05 3.85
N THR A 8 14.18 -8.00 3.50
CA THR A 8 14.96 -7.96 2.26
C THR A 8 14.08 -8.08 1.02
N ASP A 9 13.03 -8.92 1.07
CA ASP A 9 12.07 -9.05 -0.03
C ASP A 9 11.28 -7.75 -0.25
N LEU A 10 10.76 -7.14 0.83
CA LEU A 10 10.02 -5.88 0.75
C LEU A 10 10.86 -4.73 0.15
N LEU A 11 12.15 -4.65 0.51
CA LEU A 11 13.09 -3.68 -0.07
C LEU A 11 13.33 -3.91 -1.56
N ASN A 12 13.44 -5.17 -1.99
CA ASN A 12 13.62 -5.49 -3.40
C ASN A 12 12.36 -5.12 -4.20
N ARG A 13 11.18 -5.41 -3.65
CA ARG A 13 9.89 -5.04 -4.24
C ARG A 13 9.71 -3.53 -4.35
N GLU A 14 10.10 -2.78 -3.31
CA GLU A 14 10.10 -1.31 -3.37
C GLU A 14 10.96 -0.81 -4.54
N LYS A 15 12.19 -1.31 -4.65
CA LYS A 15 13.10 -0.93 -5.74
C LYS A 15 12.54 -1.27 -7.11
N GLU A 16 11.98 -2.46 -7.30
CA GLU A 16 11.34 -2.89 -8.54
C GLU A 16 10.18 -1.95 -8.91
N ILE A 17 9.28 -1.68 -7.96
CA ILE A 17 8.13 -0.79 -8.18
C ILE A 17 8.60 0.61 -8.56
N LEU A 18 9.56 1.19 -7.81
CA LEU A 18 10.08 2.53 -8.08
C LEU A 18 10.84 2.60 -9.41
N SER A 19 11.51 1.53 -9.83
CA SER A 19 12.21 1.47 -11.12
C SER A 19 11.26 1.45 -12.32
N GLY A 20 10.04 0.95 -12.15
CA GLY A 20 9.00 0.93 -13.19
C GLY A 20 8.24 2.25 -13.34
N LEU A 21 8.50 3.25 -12.50
CA LEU A 21 7.85 4.56 -12.55
C LEU A 21 8.59 5.50 -13.50
N LYS A 22 7.82 6.37 -14.18
CA LYS A 22 8.38 7.52 -14.92
C LYS A 22 8.96 8.54 -13.95
N ASP A 23 9.87 9.38 -14.43
CA ASP A 23 10.56 10.39 -13.60
C ASP A 23 9.60 11.28 -12.81
N PHE A 24 8.55 11.78 -13.46
CA PHE A 24 7.55 12.62 -12.78
C PHE A 24 6.75 11.84 -11.74
N GLN A 25 6.44 10.56 -11.99
CA GLN A 25 5.71 9.71 -11.06
C GLN A 25 6.56 9.43 -9.83
N ARG A 26 7.85 9.10 -10.05
CA ARG A 26 8.82 8.88 -8.98
C ARG A 26 9.03 10.15 -8.16
N ALA A 27 9.18 11.32 -8.79
CA ALA A 27 9.28 12.60 -8.09
C ALA A 27 8.05 12.87 -7.21
N THR A 28 6.85 12.57 -7.70
CA THR A 28 5.61 12.69 -6.91
C THR A 28 5.60 11.71 -5.72
N VAL A 29 6.03 10.47 -5.90
CA VAL A 29 6.15 9.49 -4.80
C VAL A 29 7.10 10.01 -3.71
N GLU A 30 8.30 10.43 -4.08
CA GLU A 30 9.29 10.98 -3.14
C GLU A 30 8.73 12.20 -2.41
N ARG A 31 8.02 13.09 -3.12
CA ARG A 31 7.41 14.26 -2.52
C ARG A 31 6.33 13.90 -1.50
N ILE A 32 5.44 12.96 -1.83
CA ILE A 32 4.37 12.52 -0.92
C ILE A 32 4.98 11.86 0.32
N PHE A 33 5.96 10.98 0.13
CA PHE A 33 6.63 10.30 1.23
C PHE A 33 7.29 11.28 2.19
N ASN A 34 8.02 12.26 1.66
CA ASN A 34 8.64 13.32 2.47
C ASN A 34 7.61 14.14 3.25
N LEU A 35 6.43 14.39 2.68
CA LEU A 35 5.35 15.10 3.38
C LEU A 35 4.79 14.27 4.54
N PHE A 36 4.61 12.97 4.35
CA PHE A 36 4.15 12.07 5.41
C PHE A 36 5.16 11.97 6.56
N THR A 37 6.45 11.78 6.25
CA THR A 37 7.51 11.69 7.27
C THR A 37 7.81 13.04 7.93
N SER A 38 7.49 14.17 7.29
CA SER A 38 7.57 15.51 7.89
C SER A 38 6.34 15.91 8.72
N GLY A 39 5.46 14.96 9.06
CA GLY A 39 4.30 15.19 9.95
C GLY A 39 3.03 15.69 9.28
N ARG A 40 2.97 15.73 7.94
CA ARG A 40 1.72 16.07 7.23
C ARG A 40 0.88 14.80 7.06
N SER A 41 -0.38 14.82 7.47
CA SER A 41 -1.23 13.61 7.45
C SER A 41 -2.06 13.43 6.18
N ARG A 42 -2.14 14.45 5.31
CA ARG A 42 -3.02 14.47 4.13
C ARG A 42 -2.33 15.13 2.95
N VAL A 43 -2.41 14.48 1.79
CA VAL A 43 -1.88 14.97 0.52
C VAL A 43 -2.92 14.71 -0.58
N LEU A 44 -3.06 15.66 -1.50
CA LEU A 44 -3.90 15.55 -2.69
C LEU A 44 -3.00 15.59 -3.94
N VAL A 45 -3.14 14.59 -4.81
CA VAL A 45 -2.45 14.54 -6.11
C VAL A 45 -3.44 14.93 -7.20
N ALA A 46 -3.23 16.09 -7.81
CA ALA A 46 -4.14 16.69 -8.79
C ALA A 46 -3.58 16.60 -10.22
N ASP A 47 -3.10 15.42 -10.62
CA ASP A 47 -2.58 15.22 -11.99
C ASP A 47 -3.71 15.09 -13.01
N GLU A 48 -3.38 15.17 -14.29
CA GLU A 48 -4.33 14.94 -15.38
C GLU A 48 -4.79 13.46 -15.43
N VAL A 49 -5.90 13.19 -16.14
CA VAL A 49 -6.44 11.83 -16.28
C VAL A 49 -5.46 10.98 -17.09
N GLY A 50 -5.20 9.75 -16.66
CA GLY A 50 -4.31 8.83 -17.38
C GLY A 50 -2.82 8.93 -17.03
N LEU A 51 -2.40 9.89 -16.19
CA LEU A 51 -0.99 10.06 -15.80
C LEU A 51 -0.46 9.00 -14.81
N GLY A 52 -1.28 7.99 -14.49
CA GLY A 52 -0.87 6.86 -13.66
C GLY A 52 -0.90 7.13 -12.16
N LYS A 53 -1.90 7.89 -11.67
CA LYS A 53 -2.11 8.15 -10.23
C LYS A 53 -2.16 6.88 -9.37
N THR A 54 -2.68 5.77 -9.90
CA THR A 54 -2.65 4.46 -9.23
C THR A 54 -1.23 3.91 -9.06
N LEU A 55 -0.33 4.12 -10.04
CA LEU A 55 1.07 3.71 -9.95
C LEU A 55 1.84 4.57 -8.95
N ILE A 56 1.55 5.87 -8.91
CA ILE A 56 2.06 6.78 -7.88
C ILE A 56 1.63 6.27 -6.50
N ALA A 57 0.34 5.97 -6.31
CA ALA A 57 -0.15 5.43 -5.04
C ALA A 57 0.55 4.12 -4.66
N ARG A 58 0.75 3.19 -5.61
CA ARG A 58 1.51 1.95 -5.37
C ARG A 58 2.94 2.23 -4.87
N GLY A 59 3.65 3.16 -5.51
CA GLY A 59 5.00 3.56 -5.10
C GLY A 59 5.02 4.18 -3.70
N VAL A 60 4.04 5.02 -3.36
CA VAL A 60 3.89 5.59 -2.01
C VAL A 60 3.65 4.49 -0.98
N ILE A 61 2.77 3.54 -1.26
CA ILE A 61 2.49 2.42 -0.35
C ILE A 61 3.77 1.61 -0.11
N ALA A 62 4.51 1.26 -1.16
CA ALA A 62 5.74 0.46 -1.03
C ALA A 62 6.80 1.15 -0.17
N LYS A 63 7.06 2.43 -0.47
CA LYS A 63 8.03 3.24 0.27
C LYS A 63 7.63 3.47 1.73
N THR A 64 6.34 3.68 1.98
CA THR A 64 5.81 3.85 3.34
C THR A 64 5.85 2.54 4.12
N ALA A 65 5.56 1.41 3.50
CA ALA A 65 5.66 0.09 4.13
C ALA A 65 7.09 -0.22 4.57
N VAL A 66 8.08 0.05 3.70
CA VAL A 66 9.50 -0.09 4.05
C VAL A 66 9.88 0.81 5.23
N TYR A 67 9.43 2.06 5.23
CA TYR A 67 9.68 2.99 6.33
C TYR A 67 9.09 2.53 7.66
N HIS A 68 7.84 2.06 7.68
CA HIS A 68 7.21 1.50 8.88
C HIS A 68 8.01 0.32 9.43
N LYS A 69 8.41 -0.60 8.55
CA LYS A 69 9.16 -1.80 8.95
C LYS A 69 10.57 -1.50 9.44
N GLN A 70 11.33 -0.66 8.74
CA GLN A 70 12.75 -0.40 9.05
C GLN A 70 12.98 0.69 10.09
N THR A 71 12.17 1.76 10.05
CA THR A 71 12.42 2.96 10.85
C THR A 71 11.55 2.99 12.09
N LEU A 72 10.27 2.60 11.96
CA LEU A 72 9.33 2.60 13.08
C LEU A 72 9.28 1.24 13.81
N ASN A 73 9.89 0.20 13.23
CA ASN A 73 9.83 -1.18 13.72
C ASN A 73 8.38 -1.65 13.93
N ASP A 74 7.49 -1.18 13.05
CA ASP A 74 6.06 -1.49 13.03
C ASP A 74 5.82 -2.66 12.09
N GLU A 75 5.43 -3.80 12.67
CA GLU A 75 5.18 -5.04 11.94
C GLU A 75 3.88 -4.99 11.13
N LEU A 76 2.95 -4.07 11.44
CA LEU A 76 1.60 -4.07 10.88
C LEU A 76 1.29 -2.79 10.11
N PHE A 77 1.50 -2.84 8.80
CA PHE A 77 1.14 -1.74 7.89
C PHE A 77 -0.16 -2.05 7.13
N LYS A 78 -1.22 -1.25 7.37
CA LYS A 78 -2.54 -1.41 6.73
C LYS A 78 -2.86 -0.26 5.77
N VAL A 79 -3.46 -0.60 4.63
CA VAL A 79 -3.83 0.36 3.58
C VAL A 79 -5.32 0.21 3.28
N VAL A 80 -6.05 1.33 3.34
CA VAL A 80 -7.47 1.36 2.96
C VAL A 80 -7.62 2.11 1.65
N TYR A 81 -8.14 1.43 0.63
CA TYR A 81 -8.47 2.03 -0.66
C TYR A 81 -9.98 2.24 -0.79
N VAL A 82 -10.39 3.47 -1.11
CA VAL A 82 -11.79 3.83 -1.29
C VAL A 82 -12.01 4.22 -2.75
N CYS A 83 -13.01 3.62 -3.39
CA CYS A 83 -13.42 3.90 -4.76
C CYS A 83 -14.95 4.00 -4.85
N SER A 84 -15.46 4.74 -5.83
CA SER A 84 -16.90 4.89 -6.06
C SER A 84 -17.56 3.64 -6.67
N ASN A 85 -16.78 2.74 -7.26
CA ASN A 85 -17.31 1.58 -7.97
C ASN A 85 -16.46 0.32 -7.70
N GLN A 86 -17.13 -0.77 -7.31
CA GLN A 86 -16.49 -2.06 -6.99
C GLN A 86 -15.74 -2.67 -8.19
N SER A 87 -16.27 -2.56 -9.40
CA SER A 87 -15.62 -3.09 -10.61
C SER A 87 -14.30 -2.37 -10.91
N ILE A 88 -14.28 -1.05 -10.75
CA ILE A 88 -13.06 -0.24 -10.90
C ILE A 88 -12.08 -0.54 -9.75
N ALA A 89 -12.60 -0.75 -8.54
CA ALA A 89 -11.78 -1.11 -7.39
C ALA A 89 -11.02 -2.42 -7.64
N ALA A 90 -11.68 -3.46 -8.16
CA ALA A 90 -11.01 -4.73 -8.47
C ALA A 90 -9.82 -4.57 -9.43
N GLN A 91 -10.00 -3.78 -10.49
CA GLN A 91 -8.95 -3.50 -11.48
C GLN A 91 -7.81 -2.64 -10.93
N ASN A 92 -8.11 -1.71 -10.01
CA ASN A 92 -7.09 -0.87 -9.40
C ASN A 92 -6.35 -1.60 -8.27
N LEU A 93 -7.04 -2.45 -7.51
CA LEU A 93 -6.45 -3.25 -6.44
C LEU A 93 -5.35 -4.15 -6.97
N SER A 94 -5.55 -4.82 -8.12
CA SER A 94 -4.49 -5.63 -8.74
C SER A 94 -3.24 -4.83 -9.09
N LYS A 95 -3.38 -3.53 -9.39
CA LYS A 95 -2.26 -2.61 -9.67
C LYS A 95 -1.64 -2.02 -8.39
N LEU A 96 -2.36 -2.01 -7.27
CA LEU A 96 -1.91 -1.44 -5.99
C LEU A 96 -1.16 -2.46 -5.12
N LYS A 97 -1.34 -3.75 -5.35
CA LYS A 97 -0.60 -4.81 -4.62
C LYS A 97 0.91 -4.65 -4.76
N ILE A 98 1.65 -4.90 -3.68
CA ILE A 98 3.12 -4.87 -3.67
C ILE A 98 3.64 -6.28 -3.86
N ASN A 99 3.03 -7.26 -3.18
CA ASN A 99 3.30 -8.68 -3.35
C ASN A 99 2.12 -9.39 -4.01
N GLU A 100 2.40 -10.46 -4.75
CA GLU A 100 1.36 -11.29 -5.37
C GLU A 100 0.49 -11.98 -4.31
N ASN A 101 1.09 -12.31 -3.17
CA ASN A 101 0.45 -12.94 -2.03
C ASN A 101 -0.26 -11.95 -1.08
N ASP A 102 -0.24 -10.64 -1.36
CA ASP A 102 -0.97 -9.67 -0.54
C ASP A 102 -2.45 -10.07 -0.55
N SER A 103 -2.97 -10.38 0.64
CA SER A 103 -4.37 -10.72 0.87
C SER A 103 -5.22 -9.49 0.51
N VAL A 104 -5.80 -9.52 -0.68
CA VAL A 104 -6.85 -8.57 -1.03
C VAL A 104 -8.15 -9.17 -0.57
N GLU A 105 -8.64 -8.63 0.53
CA GLU A 105 -9.97 -8.95 1.03
C GLU A 105 -11.01 -8.78 -0.09
N GLY A 106 -11.90 -9.77 -0.23
CA GLY A 106 -12.84 -9.84 -1.34
C GLY A 106 -13.82 -8.66 -1.39
N LEU A 107 -14.39 -8.40 -2.57
CA LEU A 107 -15.38 -7.34 -2.80
C LEU A 107 -16.66 -7.48 -1.95
N SER A 108 -16.94 -8.69 -1.45
CA SER A 108 -18.02 -8.96 -0.48
C SER A 108 -17.82 -8.26 0.86
N ASP A 109 -16.59 -7.85 1.18
CA ASP A 109 -16.17 -7.36 2.51
C ASP A 109 -16.03 -5.84 2.56
N THR A 110 -16.62 -5.16 1.57
CA THR A 110 -16.51 -3.71 1.32
C THR A 110 -17.19 -2.80 2.36
N ARG A 111 -17.82 -3.37 3.39
CA ARG A 111 -18.42 -2.58 4.47
C ARG A 111 -17.37 -2.27 5.53
N LEU A 112 -16.89 -1.02 5.55
CA LEU A 112 -15.97 -0.53 6.58
C LEU A 112 -16.47 -0.81 8.00
N SER A 113 -17.79 -0.77 8.22
CA SER A 113 -18.39 -1.11 9.51
C SER A 113 -18.15 -2.55 9.97
N MET A 114 -17.87 -3.49 9.07
CA MET A 114 -17.61 -4.91 9.39
C MET A 114 -16.13 -5.23 9.61
N GLN A 115 -15.22 -4.27 9.39
CA GLN A 115 -13.78 -4.51 9.44
C GLN A 115 -13.29 -4.92 10.84
N HIS A 116 -13.89 -4.39 11.91
CA HIS A 116 -13.54 -4.78 13.29
C HIS A 116 -13.78 -6.28 13.55
N LEU A 117 -14.92 -6.82 13.10
CA LEU A 117 -15.27 -8.23 13.27
C LEU A 117 -14.34 -9.13 12.46
N LYS A 118 -13.91 -8.66 11.29
CA LYS A 118 -13.06 -9.44 10.40
C LYS A 118 -11.61 -9.50 10.88
N ILE A 119 -11.04 -8.36 11.27
CA ILE A 119 -9.73 -8.32 11.93
C ILE A 119 -9.72 -9.29 13.13
N PHE A 120 -10.78 -9.27 13.93
CA PHE A 120 -10.92 -10.20 15.06
C PHE A 120 -10.94 -11.68 14.62
N LYS A 121 -11.63 -12.03 13.53
CA LYS A 121 -11.64 -13.41 12.99
C LYS A 121 -10.29 -13.82 12.44
N ASP A 122 -9.64 -12.96 11.67
CA ASP A 122 -8.32 -13.22 11.07
C ASP A 122 -7.26 -13.40 12.18
N GLU A 123 -7.32 -12.61 13.24
CA GLU A 123 -6.45 -12.78 14.43
C GLU A 123 -6.69 -14.12 15.14
N LEU A 124 -7.93 -14.63 15.17
CA LEU A 124 -8.24 -15.94 15.75
C LEU A 124 -7.76 -17.10 14.88
N GLU A 125 -7.87 -16.98 13.54
CA GLU A 125 -7.41 -17.99 12.60
C GLU A 125 -5.88 -18.07 12.55
N ASN A 126 -5.19 -16.92 12.59
CA ASN A 126 -3.73 -16.84 12.56
C ASN A 126 -3.05 -17.13 13.91
N LYS A 127 -3.81 -17.27 15.00
CA LYS A 127 -3.30 -17.68 16.34
C LYS A 127 -3.24 -19.21 16.56
N LYS A 128 -3.64 -20.02 15.56
CA LYS A 128 -3.51 -21.48 15.58
C LYS A 128 -2.22 -21.92 14.90
#